data_AF-A0A6A5X549-F1
#
_entry.id   AF-A0A6A5X549-F1
#
_cell.length_a   1.000
_cell.length_b   1.000
_cell.length_c   1.000
_cell.angle_alpha   90.00
_cell.angle_beta   90.00
_cell.angle_gamma   90.00
#
_symmetry.space_group_name_H-M   'P 1'
#
loop_
_entity.id
_entity.type
_entity.pdbx_description
1 polymer ?
#
loop_
_entity_poly.entity_id
_entity_poly.type
_entity_poly.pdbx_seq_one_letter_code
_entity_poly.pdbx_strand_id
1 'polypeptide(L)'
;MAETTYPSQGFNTVNRYKHQATYDVETIHTIVNTTPVLHVSFVPDPSIPAPIVLPMIGQMGLSPTDQAAGSEDWKCYLHGYVSSRLMRLADDAVKRGEQGLPLCVAATKVDGFVLTLTPNSHNYNYRSAVLQGFATIVEDTAEKIWAMELITNAVVPDRYANTRVPPDGAEMQSTRILKMKITGASGKVREGVPEDERKDMKREDVLDSVWTGVIPVYEKLGEPQPGPYNRVKEVPEHVRKFVDGENERREKYAFEAAHKPAPLKRPAKKEEGV
;
A
#
# COMPACT_ATOMS: atom_id res chain seq x y z
N MET A 1 5.35 5.91 -21.60
CA MET A 1 5.15 7.21 -20.93
C MET A 1 6.36 7.43 -20.04
N ALA A 2 6.82 8.66 -19.82
CA ALA A 2 7.95 8.87 -18.93
C ALA A 2 7.57 8.38 -17.52
N GLU A 3 8.37 7.50 -16.91
CA GLU A 3 8.14 7.04 -15.55
C GLU A 3 8.29 8.22 -14.59
N THR A 4 7.19 8.65 -13.98
CA THR A 4 7.21 9.67 -12.94
C THR A 4 7.72 9.05 -11.65
N THR A 5 8.76 9.62 -11.05
CA THR A 5 9.36 9.10 -9.81
C THR A 5 9.32 10.10 -8.68
N TYR A 6 9.10 9.64 -7.46
CA TYR A 6 9.36 10.44 -6.26
C TYR A 6 10.85 10.75 -6.11
N PRO A 7 11.22 11.96 -5.65
CA PRO A 7 12.62 12.28 -5.40
C PRO A 7 13.16 11.43 -4.25
N SER A 8 14.37 10.90 -4.40
CA SER A 8 15.10 10.30 -3.28
C SER A 8 15.85 11.39 -2.52
N GLN A 9 15.39 11.67 -1.31
CA GLN A 9 15.96 12.63 -0.37
C GLN A 9 16.33 11.84 0.89
N GLY A 10 17.52 12.02 1.48
CA GLY A 10 18.12 11.07 2.42
C GLY A 10 17.22 10.37 3.46
N PHE A 11 16.12 11.00 3.91
CA PHE A 11 15.11 10.41 4.80
C PHE A 11 14.21 9.31 4.19
N ASN A 12 14.04 9.24 2.86
CA ASN A 12 13.30 8.17 2.16
C ASN A 12 14.22 7.23 1.34
N THR A 13 15.54 7.47 1.36
CA THR A 13 16.50 6.65 0.59
C THR A 13 16.62 5.23 1.14
N VAL A 14 16.27 4.24 0.32
CA VAL A 14 16.48 2.83 0.63
C VAL A 14 17.97 2.50 0.58
N ASN A 15 18.53 2.04 1.71
CA ASN A 15 19.96 1.76 1.84
C ASN A 15 20.33 0.28 1.66
N ARG A 16 19.51 -0.64 2.18
CA ARG A 16 19.77 -2.09 2.14
C ARG A 16 18.95 -2.76 1.03
N TYR A 17 19.62 -3.55 0.19
CA TYR A 17 19.06 -4.14 -1.04
C TYR A 17 18.52 -3.09 -2.01
N LYS A 18 19.37 -2.12 -2.41
CA LYS A 18 19.00 -1.01 -3.29
C LYS A 18 18.42 -1.43 -4.64
N HIS A 19 18.86 -2.58 -5.17
CA HIS A 19 18.33 -3.14 -6.42
C HIS A 19 16.85 -3.55 -6.35
N GLN A 20 16.27 -3.62 -5.15
CA GLN A 20 14.83 -3.86 -4.92
C GLN A 20 14.05 -2.57 -4.69
N ALA A 21 14.74 -1.42 -4.59
CA ALA A 21 14.09 -0.15 -4.34
C ALA A 21 13.42 0.36 -5.62
N THR A 22 12.25 0.96 -5.46
CA THR A 22 11.57 1.71 -6.52
C THR A 22 11.11 3.05 -5.96
N TYR A 23 11.15 4.08 -6.80
CA TYR A 23 10.56 5.39 -6.52
C TYR A 23 9.48 5.73 -7.54
N ASP A 24 9.13 4.77 -8.41
CA ASP A 24 8.09 4.91 -9.42
C ASP A 24 6.74 5.18 -8.75
N VAL A 25 6.09 6.26 -9.19
CA VAL A 25 4.83 6.77 -8.65
C VAL A 25 3.73 5.73 -8.83
N GLU A 26 3.62 5.14 -10.02
CA GLU A 26 2.57 4.17 -10.35
C GLU A 26 2.68 2.91 -9.48
N THR A 27 3.90 2.37 -9.33
CA THR A 27 4.17 1.19 -8.50
C THR A 27 3.85 1.47 -7.04
N ILE A 28 4.31 2.60 -6.49
CA ILE A 28 4.07 2.97 -5.09
C ILE A 28 2.57 3.15 -4.83
N HIS A 29 1.86 3.86 -5.71
CA HIS A 29 0.42 4.07 -5.56
C HIS A 29 -0.35 2.77 -5.69
N THR A 30 0.04 1.90 -6.61
CA THR A 30 -0.56 0.58 -6.78
C THR A 30 -0.40 -0.27 -5.51
N ILE A 31 0.78 -0.26 -4.88
CA ILE A 31 1.00 -0.99 -3.62
C ILE A 31 0.08 -0.45 -2.52
N VAL A 32 0.00 0.87 -2.35
CA VAL A 32 -0.90 1.49 -1.37
C VAL A 32 -2.35 1.11 -1.67
N ASN A 33 -2.78 1.27 -2.92
CA ASN A 33 -4.18 1.11 -3.31
C ASN A 33 -4.67 -0.35 -3.37
N THR A 34 -3.75 -1.32 -3.37
CA THR A 34 -4.07 -2.76 -3.31
C THR A 34 -3.85 -3.36 -1.92
N THR A 35 -3.52 -2.52 -0.93
CA THR A 35 -3.35 -2.90 0.47
C THR A 35 -4.58 -2.47 1.27
N PRO A 36 -5.41 -3.42 1.76
CA PRO A 36 -6.67 -3.08 2.45
C PRO A 36 -6.49 -2.29 3.76
N VAL A 37 -5.35 -2.44 4.43
CA VAL A 37 -5.05 -1.80 5.71
C VAL A 37 -3.69 -1.09 5.64
N LEU A 38 -3.73 0.23 5.79
CA LEU A 38 -2.55 1.08 5.86
C LEU A 38 -2.12 1.24 7.32
N HIS A 39 -0.82 1.22 7.58
CA HIS A 39 -0.26 1.45 8.91
C HIS A 39 0.21 2.91 9.02
N VAL A 40 -0.57 3.72 9.73
CA VAL A 40 -0.34 5.16 9.88
C VAL A 40 0.41 5.43 11.17
N SER A 41 1.66 5.86 11.05
CA SER A 41 2.57 6.09 12.16
C SER A 41 2.80 7.58 12.38
N PHE A 42 2.68 8.04 13.63
CA PHE A 42 2.88 9.45 13.98
C PHE A 42 3.35 9.58 15.43
N VAL A 43 3.95 10.73 15.75
CA VAL A 43 4.31 11.10 17.12
C VAL A 43 3.24 12.07 17.62
N PRO A 44 2.44 11.72 18.64
CA PRO A 44 1.31 12.54 19.06
C PRO A 44 1.72 13.82 19.78
N ASP A 45 2.79 13.76 20.57
CA ASP A 45 3.37 14.85 21.35
C ASP A 45 4.79 14.43 21.79
N PRO A 46 5.77 15.35 21.90
CA PRO A 46 7.14 15.03 22.31
C PRO A 46 7.28 14.39 23.71
N SER A 47 6.30 14.55 24.60
CA SER A 47 6.28 13.89 25.92
C SER A 47 5.89 12.41 25.86
N ILE A 48 5.30 11.96 24.75
CA ILE A 48 4.95 10.55 24.57
C ILE A 48 6.22 9.79 24.14
N PRO A 49 6.66 8.80 24.92
CA PRO A 49 7.97 8.17 24.73
C PRO A 49 8.08 7.29 23.49
N ALA A 50 6.95 6.93 22.88
CA ALA A 50 6.89 6.02 21.75
C ALA A 50 5.94 6.52 20.63
N PRO A 51 6.28 6.29 19.35
CA PRO A 51 5.36 6.58 18.26
C PRO A 51 4.12 5.69 18.33
N ILE A 52 3.02 6.17 17.77
CA ILE A 52 1.78 5.41 17.62
C ILE A 52 1.70 4.87 16.20
N VAL A 53 1.18 3.66 16.04
CA VAL A 53 0.79 3.08 14.76
C VAL A 53 -0.70 2.75 14.79
N LEU A 54 -1.46 3.26 13.82
CA LEU A 54 -2.88 2.96 13.66
C LEU A 54 -3.13 2.20 12.34
N PRO A 55 -3.84 1.06 12.37
CA PRO A 55 -4.38 0.46 11.16
C PRO A 55 -5.56 1.31 10.67
N MET A 56 -5.52 1.76 9.41
CA MET A 56 -6.52 2.65 8.82
C MET A 56 -6.84 2.25 7.39
N ILE A 57 -8.06 2.55 6.95
CA ILE A 57 -8.46 2.49 5.54
C ILE A 57 -8.06 3.82 4.90
N GLY A 58 -7.42 3.75 3.75
CA GLY A 58 -7.08 4.92 2.97
C GLY A 58 -6.74 4.57 1.53
N GLN A 59 -6.58 5.61 0.71
CA GLN A 59 -6.36 5.47 -0.72
C GLN A 59 -5.54 6.63 -1.27
N MET A 60 -4.64 6.34 -2.21
CA MET A 60 -4.05 7.37 -3.05
C MET A 60 -5.10 7.94 -4.00
N GLY A 61 -5.17 9.27 -4.08
CA GLY A 61 -6.08 9.95 -4.98
C GLY A 61 -5.53 11.29 -5.46
N LEU A 62 -5.98 11.68 -6.64
CA LEU A 62 -5.83 13.01 -7.20
C LEU A 62 -7.22 13.65 -7.25
N SER A 63 -7.43 14.72 -6.48
CA SER A 63 -8.77 15.34 -6.38
C SER A 63 -9.21 15.89 -7.74
N PRO A 64 -10.52 15.97 -8.05
CA PRO A 64 -10.99 16.54 -9.31
C PRO A 64 -10.50 17.97 -9.53
N THR A 65 -10.37 18.75 -8.44
CA THR A 65 -9.81 20.10 -8.47
C THR A 65 -8.33 20.10 -8.85
N ASP A 66 -7.52 19.22 -8.25
CA ASP A 66 -6.11 19.07 -8.61
C ASP A 66 -5.95 18.60 -10.06
N GLN A 67 -6.76 17.63 -10.49
CA GLN A 67 -6.76 17.10 -11.85
C GLN A 67 -7.14 18.18 -12.87
N ALA A 68 -8.19 18.96 -12.61
CA ALA A 68 -8.61 20.06 -13.48
C ALA A 68 -7.55 21.17 -13.58
N ALA A 69 -6.75 21.36 -12.52
CA ALA A 69 -5.62 22.27 -12.52
C ALA A 69 -4.36 21.72 -13.23
N GLY A 70 -4.40 20.48 -13.75
CA GLY A 70 -3.24 19.82 -14.35
C GLY A 70 -2.16 19.46 -13.32
N SER A 71 -2.52 19.38 -12.04
CA SER A 71 -1.61 19.03 -10.96
C SER A 71 -1.34 17.52 -10.94
N GLU A 72 -0.12 17.15 -10.58
CA GLU A 72 0.29 15.77 -10.29
C GLU A 72 0.49 15.55 -8.78
N ASP A 73 -0.06 16.44 -7.93
CA ASP A 73 0.06 16.40 -6.47
C ASP A 73 -0.90 15.37 -5.85
N TRP A 74 -0.60 14.10 -6.08
CA TRP A 74 -1.29 12.95 -5.48
C TRP A 74 -1.18 12.97 -3.95
N LYS A 75 -2.30 12.65 -3.28
CA LYS A 75 -2.41 12.64 -1.82
C LYS A 75 -2.89 11.28 -1.34
N CYS A 76 -2.50 10.91 -0.13
CA CYS A 76 -3.09 9.76 0.56
C CYS A 76 -4.26 10.24 1.42
N TYR A 77 -5.47 9.78 1.10
CA TYR A 77 -6.70 10.10 1.83
C TYR A 77 -7.00 9.01 2.85
N LEU A 78 -7.19 9.38 4.11
CA LEU A 78 -7.44 8.47 5.22
C LEU A 78 -8.79 8.77 5.86
N HIS A 79 -9.62 7.74 6.03
CA HIS A 79 -10.91 7.88 6.72
C HIS A 79 -10.72 7.86 8.24
N GLY A 80 -11.49 8.69 8.97
CA GLY A 80 -11.54 8.57 10.42
C GLY A 80 -12.71 9.29 11.08
N TYR A 81 -12.88 9.02 12.36
CA TYR A 81 -13.91 9.64 13.19
C TYR A 81 -13.49 11.04 13.64
N VAL A 82 -14.44 11.98 13.64
CA VAL A 82 -14.26 13.40 13.98
C VAL A 82 -13.50 13.62 15.29
N SER A 83 -13.79 12.83 16.33
CA SER A 83 -13.16 12.98 17.65
C SER A 83 -11.91 12.12 17.85
N SER A 84 -11.39 11.47 16.81
CA SER A 84 -10.18 10.68 16.94
C SER A 84 -8.97 11.57 17.25
N ARG A 85 -8.03 11.04 18.06
CA ARG A 85 -6.81 11.77 18.44
C ARG A 85 -6.01 12.23 17.22
N LEU A 86 -5.92 11.39 16.18
CA LEU A 86 -5.21 11.72 14.94
C LEU A 86 -5.82 12.95 14.25
N MET A 87 -7.14 13.01 14.12
CA MET A 87 -7.85 14.14 13.49
C MET A 87 -7.64 15.44 14.25
N ARG A 88 -7.73 15.39 15.59
CA ARG A 88 -7.48 16.55 16.45
C ARG A 88 -6.05 17.06 16.31
N LEU A 89 -5.06 16.17 16.30
CA LEU A 89 -3.66 16.55 16.17
C LEU A 89 -3.34 17.18 14.81
N ALA A 90 -3.95 16.69 13.73
CA ALA A 90 -3.82 17.30 12.40
C ALA A 90 -4.43 18.70 12.35
N ASP A 91 -5.61 18.88 12.92
CA ASP A 91 -6.27 20.19 13.03
C ASP A 91 -5.46 21.17 13.91
N ASP A 92 -4.99 20.70 15.07
CA ASP A 92 -4.16 21.50 15.99
C ASP A 92 -2.84 21.93 15.33
N ALA A 93 -2.21 21.09 14.51
CA ALA A 93 -0.99 21.44 13.77
C ALA A 93 -1.23 22.60 12.80
N VAL A 94 -2.30 22.55 12.01
CA VAL A 94 -2.67 23.64 11.10
C VAL A 94 -2.98 24.92 11.86
N LYS A 95 -3.71 24.83 12.98
CA LYS A 95 -4.01 25.98 13.87
C LYS A 95 -2.77 26.63 14.46
N ARG A 96 -1.68 25.88 14.65
CA ARG A 96 -0.37 26.40 15.06
C ARG A 96 0.45 27.01 13.90
N GLY A 97 -0.07 26.98 12.67
CA GLY A 97 0.63 27.48 11.47
C GLY A 97 1.63 26.49 10.89
N GLU A 98 1.55 25.21 11.26
CA GLU A 98 2.39 24.15 10.69
C GLU A 98 1.81 23.64 9.36
N GLN A 99 2.60 22.87 8.61
CA GLN A 99 2.16 22.30 7.32
C GLN A 99 1.07 21.21 7.46
N GLY A 100 0.81 20.75 8.69
CA GLY A 100 -0.03 19.60 9.02
C GLY A 100 0.67 18.67 10.00
N LEU A 101 -0.01 17.61 10.45
CA LEU A 101 0.59 16.61 11.33
C LEU A 101 1.62 15.77 10.56
N PRO A 102 2.91 15.75 10.96
CA PRO A 102 3.90 14.88 10.35
C PRO A 102 3.54 13.42 10.62
N LEU A 103 3.45 12.62 9.55
CA LEU A 103 3.16 11.19 9.67
C LEU A 103 3.81 10.37 8.55
N CYS A 104 3.82 9.05 8.78
CA CYS A 104 4.28 8.03 7.86
C CYS A 104 3.14 7.05 7.59
N VAL A 105 2.97 6.61 6.34
CA VAL A 105 2.00 5.59 5.95
C VAL A 105 2.74 4.43 5.32
N ALA A 106 2.59 3.22 5.87
CA ALA A 106 3.17 2.01 5.33
C ALA A 106 2.09 1.06 4.78
N ALA A 107 2.36 0.51 3.60
CA ALA A 107 1.56 -0.52 2.94
C ALA A 107 2.49 -1.69 2.57
N THR A 108 2.09 -2.93 2.90
CA THR A 108 2.92 -4.12 2.64
C THR A 108 2.04 -5.29 2.23
N LYS A 109 2.47 -6.04 1.20
CA LYS A 109 1.91 -7.33 0.81
C LYS A 109 3.00 -8.38 0.77
N VAL A 110 2.73 -9.56 1.33
CA VAL A 110 3.59 -10.74 1.19
C VAL A 110 3.04 -11.56 0.03
N ASP A 111 3.90 -11.83 -0.94
CA ASP A 111 3.55 -12.51 -2.19
C ASP A 111 4.17 -13.92 -2.27
N GLY A 112 5.08 -14.28 -1.35
CA GLY A 112 5.57 -15.66 -1.23
C GLY A 112 6.66 -15.88 -0.17
N PHE A 113 6.83 -17.13 0.26
CA PHE A 113 7.93 -17.57 1.14
C PHE A 113 9.04 -18.18 0.31
N VAL A 114 10.24 -17.58 0.38
CA VAL A 114 11.41 -18.05 -0.37
C VAL A 114 12.30 -18.90 0.53
N LEU A 115 12.32 -20.20 0.24
CA LEU A 115 13.02 -21.23 0.99
C LEU A 115 14.32 -21.60 0.27
N THR A 116 15.43 -21.51 1.00
CA THR A 116 16.82 -21.61 0.51
C THR A 116 17.55 -22.76 1.22
N LEU A 117 18.74 -23.12 0.72
CA LEU A 117 19.56 -24.20 1.29
C LEU A 117 20.06 -23.92 2.71
N THR A 118 20.13 -22.64 3.10
CA THR A 118 20.62 -22.22 4.42
C THR A 118 19.63 -21.31 5.15
N PRO A 119 19.59 -21.35 6.50
CA PRO A 119 18.69 -20.50 7.30
C PRO A 119 18.87 -19.01 7.06
N ASN A 120 20.09 -18.57 6.72
CA ASN A 120 20.43 -17.15 6.60
C ASN A 120 19.96 -16.51 5.29
N SER A 121 19.59 -17.33 4.31
CA SER A 121 19.24 -16.87 2.96
C SER A 121 17.72 -16.85 2.72
N HIS A 122 16.93 -17.36 3.67
CA HIS A 122 15.46 -17.34 3.60
C HIS A 122 14.95 -15.90 3.43
N ASN A 123 13.86 -15.76 2.67
CA ASN A 123 13.32 -14.44 2.34
C ASN A 123 11.82 -14.50 2.06
N TYR A 124 11.24 -13.34 1.74
CA TYR A 124 9.89 -13.20 1.24
C TYR A 124 9.92 -12.63 -0.18
N ASN A 125 9.02 -13.09 -1.04
CA ASN A 125 8.54 -12.22 -2.12
C ASN A 125 7.53 -11.26 -1.48
N TYR A 126 7.70 -9.97 -1.71
CA TYR A 126 6.88 -8.92 -1.10
C TYR A 126 6.93 -7.63 -1.91
N ARG A 127 5.92 -6.80 -1.68
CA ARG A 127 5.91 -5.40 -2.09
C ARG A 127 5.59 -4.54 -0.88
N SER A 128 6.30 -3.43 -0.74
CA SER A 128 6.02 -2.44 0.29
C SER A 128 6.17 -1.03 -0.24
N ALA A 129 5.37 -0.11 0.27
CA ALA A 129 5.46 1.31 0.05
C ALA A 129 5.44 2.05 1.39
N VAL A 130 6.28 3.08 1.52
CA VAL A 130 6.33 3.98 2.66
C VAL A 130 6.17 5.40 2.14
N LEU A 131 5.13 6.09 2.62
CA LEU A 131 4.87 7.51 2.35
C LEU A 131 5.24 8.32 3.59
N GLN A 132 5.87 9.48 3.40
CA GLN A 132 6.20 10.44 4.44
C GLN A 132 5.70 11.82 4.03
N GLY A 133 5.19 12.58 4.99
CA GLY A 133 4.50 13.82 4.67
C GLY A 133 3.70 14.41 5.83
N PHE A 134 2.78 15.31 5.47
CA PHE A 134 2.00 16.10 6.41
C PHE A 134 0.51 15.94 6.14
N ALA A 135 -0.24 15.57 7.16
CA ALA A 135 -1.68 15.36 7.06
C ALA A 135 -2.47 16.57 7.54
N THR A 136 -3.51 16.91 6.77
CA THR A 136 -4.46 17.99 7.05
C THR A 136 -5.89 17.48 6.88
N ILE A 137 -6.86 18.16 7.48
CA ILE A 137 -8.27 17.82 7.34
C ILE A 137 -8.76 18.29 5.97
N VAL A 138 -9.61 17.48 5.32
CA VAL A 138 -10.37 17.90 4.14
C VAL A 138 -11.52 18.80 4.60
N GLU A 139 -11.39 20.11 4.36
CA GLU A 139 -12.39 21.12 4.75
C GLU A 139 -13.45 21.34 3.67
N ASP A 140 -13.06 21.28 2.39
CA ASP A 140 -14.00 21.45 1.28
C ASP A 140 -14.99 20.29 1.23
N THR A 141 -16.29 20.62 1.15
CA THR A 141 -17.35 19.62 1.21
C THR A 141 -17.36 18.73 -0.05
N ALA A 142 -17.06 19.28 -1.22
CA ALA A 142 -17.03 18.51 -2.46
C ALA A 142 -15.85 17.53 -2.48
N GLU A 143 -14.65 17.98 -2.06
CA GLU A 143 -13.48 17.11 -1.89
C GLU A 143 -13.75 16.03 -0.85
N LYS A 144 -14.43 16.35 0.26
CA LYS A 144 -14.79 15.37 1.28
C LYS A 144 -15.70 14.27 0.74
N ILE A 145 -16.76 14.63 0.00
CA ILE A 145 -17.68 13.67 -0.60
C ILE A 145 -16.95 12.79 -1.61
N TRP A 146 -16.13 13.39 -2.49
CA TRP A 146 -15.32 12.65 -3.44
C TRP A 146 -14.34 11.69 -2.75
N ALA A 147 -13.67 12.11 -1.69
CA ALA A 147 -12.73 11.26 -0.96
C ALA A 147 -13.44 10.13 -0.21
N MET A 148 -14.65 10.37 0.32
CA MET A 148 -15.49 9.32 0.88
C MET A 148 -15.90 8.29 -0.18
N GLU A 149 -16.26 8.73 -1.38
CA GLU A 149 -16.53 7.86 -2.51
C GLU A 149 -15.30 7.05 -2.94
N LEU A 150 -14.14 7.71 -3.09
CA LEU A 150 -12.86 7.09 -3.41
C LEU A 150 -12.52 5.96 -2.41
N ILE A 151 -12.60 6.25 -1.12
CA ILE A 151 -12.28 5.28 -0.05
C ILE A 151 -13.32 4.15 -0.02
N THR A 152 -14.60 4.45 -0.21
CA THR A 152 -15.66 3.42 -0.23
C THR A 152 -15.46 2.47 -1.42
N ASN A 153 -15.15 3.01 -2.60
CA ASN A 153 -14.92 2.24 -3.81
C ASN A 153 -13.57 1.48 -3.78
N ALA A 154 -12.63 1.89 -2.91
CA ALA A 154 -11.41 1.13 -2.65
C ALA A 154 -11.67 -0.18 -1.88
N VAL A 155 -12.73 -0.24 -1.06
CA VAL A 155 -13.11 -1.46 -0.33
C VAL A 155 -13.73 -2.48 -1.28
N VAL A 156 -14.71 -2.04 -2.09
CA VAL A 156 -15.29 -2.79 -3.19
C VAL A 156 -15.60 -1.79 -4.31
N PRO A 157 -15.18 -2.03 -5.56
CA PRO A 157 -15.50 -1.14 -6.68
C PRO A 157 -17.00 -0.85 -6.82
N ASP A 158 -17.34 0.38 -7.20
CA ASP A 158 -18.71 0.88 -7.36
C ASP A 158 -19.60 0.82 -6.10
N ARG A 159 -19.01 0.53 -4.93
CA ARG A 159 -19.78 0.32 -3.71
C ARG A 159 -20.54 1.56 -3.26
N TYR A 160 -19.97 2.75 -3.43
CA TYR A 160 -20.59 4.00 -2.99
C TYR A 160 -21.98 4.20 -3.61
N ALA A 161 -22.07 4.15 -4.94
CA ALA A 161 -23.33 4.29 -5.68
C ALA A 161 -24.32 3.13 -5.43
N ASN A 162 -23.82 1.99 -4.94
CA ASN A 162 -24.61 0.81 -4.56
C ASN A 162 -25.01 0.81 -3.06
N THR A 163 -25.06 1.99 -2.44
CA THR A 163 -25.59 2.21 -1.07
C THR A 163 -26.61 3.34 -1.05
N ARG A 164 -27.18 3.67 0.12
CA ARG A 164 -28.02 4.87 0.27
C ARG A 164 -27.13 6.10 0.16
N VAL A 165 -27.35 6.90 -0.89
CA VAL A 165 -26.63 8.15 -1.14
C VAL A 165 -27.59 9.33 -1.28
N PRO A 166 -27.16 10.57 -0.96
CA PRO A 166 -25.89 10.91 -0.29
C PRO A 166 -25.91 10.54 1.21
N PRO A 167 -24.73 10.55 1.89
CA PRO A 167 -24.67 10.50 3.34
C PRO A 167 -25.54 11.60 3.97
N ASP A 168 -26.17 11.29 5.10
CA ASP A 168 -27.00 12.24 5.83
C ASP A 168 -26.15 13.23 6.66
N GLY A 169 -26.80 14.20 7.28
CA GLY A 169 -26.12 15.24 8.06
C GLY A 169 -25.32 14.69 9.24
N ALA A 170 -25.79 13.63 9.91
CA ALA A 170 -25.10 13.05 11.07
C ALA A 170 -23.85 12.26 10.63
N GLU A 171 -23.96 11.51 9.54
CA GLU A 171 -22.84 10.81 8.90
C GLU A 171 -21.78 11.82 8.43
N MET A 172 -22.21 12.93 7.82
CA MET A 172 -21.29 13.99 7.38
C MET A 172 -20.61 14.73 8.54
N GLN A 173 -21.26 14.86 9.70
CA GLN A 173 -20.67 15.50 10.88
C GLN A 173 -19.69 14.59 11.63
N SER A 174 -20.00 13.30 11.70
CA SER A 174 -19.21 12.31 12.46
C SER A 174 -17.96 11.82 11.72
N THR A 175 -17.98 11.85 10.38
CA THR A 175 -16.85 11.43 9.54
C THR A 175 -15.93 12.61 9.22
N ARG A 176 -14.61 12.42 9.36
CA ARG A 176 -13.58 13.31 8.82
C ARG A 176 -12.66 12.53 7.88
N ILE A 177 -12.10 13.23 6.90
CA ILE A 177 -11.08 12.69 6.00
C ILE A 177 -9.80 13.48 6.23
N LEU A 178 -8.68 12.78 6.39
CA LEU A 178 -7.35 13.39 6.30
C LEU A 178 -6.87 13.27 4.88
N LYS A 179 -6.21 14.32 4.37
CA LYS A 179 -5.37 14.26 3.19
C LYS A 179 -3.92 14.49 3.57
N MET A 180 -3.07 13.55 3.19
CA MET A 180 -1.63 13.63 3.40
C MET A 180 -0.98 14.15 2.13
N LYS A 181 -0.34 15.32 2.24
CA LYS A 181 0.61 15.79 1.23
C LYS A 181 1.89 14.96 1.36
N ILE A 182 2.33 14.36 0.26
CA ILE A 182 3.50 13.47 0.24
C ILE A 182 4.75 14.30 -0.03
N THR A 183 5.72 14.24 0.87
CA THR A 183 7.03 14.91 0.72
C THR A 183 8.14 13.95 0.37
N GLY A 184 7.95 12.66 0.64
CA GLY A 184 8.81 11.59 0.16
C GLY A 184 8.07 10.27 0.16
N ALA A 185 8.36 9.43 -0.82
CA ALA A 185 7.89 8.06 -0.84
C ALA A 185 8.99 7.12 -1.31
N SER A 186 8.96 5.88 -0.84
CA SER A 186 9.83 4.83 -1.36
C SER A 186 9.08 3.51 -1.38
N GLY A 187 9.33 2.74 -2.43
CA GLY A 187 8.86 1.39 -2.60
C GLY A 187 10.00 0.40 -2.49
N LYS A 188 9.66 -0.84 -2.13
CA LYS A 188 10.58 -1.97 -2.20
C LYS A 188 9.83 -3.20 -2.67
N VAL A 189 10.33 -3.81 -3.73
CA VAL A 189 9.73 -4.97 -4.38
C VAL A 189 10.77 -6.07 -4.47
N ARG A 190 10.46 -7.23 -3.89
CA ARG A 190 11.25 -8.45 -4.06
C ARG A 190 10.35 -9.51 -4.67
N GLU A 191 10.79 -10.04 -5.80
CA GLU A 191 10.17 -11.16 -6.50
C GLU A 191 11.27 -12.15 -6.89
N GLY A 192 10.86 -13.36 -7.27
CA GLY A 192 11.70 -14.37 -7.86
C GLY A 192 12.07 -15.53 -6.96
N VAL A 193 12.79 -16.47 -7.57
CA VAL A 193 13.24 -17.74 -6.99
C VAL A 193 14.33 -17.54 -5.91
N PRO A 194 14.64 -18.59 -5.12
CA PRO A 194 15.79 -18.58 -4.21
C PRO A 194 17.12 -18.26 -4.91
N GLU A 195 18.04 -17.63 -4.17
CA GLU A 195 19.43 -17.41 -4.58
C GLU A 195 20.35 -17.77 -3.42
N ASP A 196 20.92 -18.97 -3.49
CA ASP A 196 21.86 -19.50 -2.50
C ASP A 196 23.31 -19.15 -2.83
N GLU A 197 24.18 -19.24 -1.83
CA GLU A 197 25.61 -19.03 -2.03
C GLU A 197 26.21 -20.15 -2.87
N ARG A 198 27.16 -19.80 -3.76
CA ARG A 198 27.79 -20.77 -4.68
C ARG A 198 28.46 -21.95 -3.97
N LYS A 199 28.92 -21.76 -2.72
CA LYS A 199 29.54 -22.82 -1.92
C LYS A 199 28.51 -23.89 -1.50
N ASP A 200 27.26 -23.49 -1.27
CA ASP A 200 26.19 -24.37 -0.82
C ASP A 200 25.52 -25.05 -2.03
N MET A 201 25.39 -24.34 -3.15
CA MET A 201 24.94 -24.91 -4.43
C MET A 201 25.93 -25.91 -5.08
N LYS A 202 27.08 -26.16 -4.46
CA LYS A 202 28.08 -27.17 -4.89
C LYS A 202 28.15 -28.36 -3.94
N ARG A 203 27.31 -28.39 -2.91
CA ARG A 203 27.27 -29.44 -1.91
C ARG A 203 26.14 -30.39 -2.22
N GLU A 204 26.45 -31.50 -2.89
CA GLU A 204 25.48 -32.55 -3.21
C GLU A 204 24.74 -33.05 -1.96
N ASP A 205 25.45 -33.18 -0.82
CA ASP A 205 24.83 -33.59 0.44
C ASP A 205 23.72 -32.65 0.93
N VAL A 206 23.85 -31.35 0.63
CA VAL A 206 22.84 -30.34 0.97
C VAL A 206 21.75 -30.30 -0.10
N LEU A 207 22.11 -30.36 -1.39
CA LEU A 207 21.15 -30.37 -2.50
C LEU A 207 20.22 -31.59 -2.46
N ASP A 208 20.73 -32.75 -2.05
CA ASP A 208 19.96 -33.99 -1.94
C ASP A 208 19.07 -34.06 -0.70
N SER A 209 19.34 -33.23 0.32
CA SER A 209 18.65 -33.29 1.62
C SER A 209 17.77 -32.08 1.94
N VAL A 210 17.93 -30.95 1.24
CA VAL A 210 17.23 -29.70 1.52
C VAL A 210 16.42 -29.25 0.31
N TRP A 211 15.10 -29.21 0.47
CA TRP A 211 14.21 -28.64 -0.54
C TRP A 211 14.34 -27.11 -0.59
N THR A 212 14.37 -26.55 -1.81
CA THR A 212 14.34 -25.09 -2.05
C THR A 212 13.22 -24.74 -3.01
N GLY A 213 12.68 -23.54 -2.86
CA GLY A 213 11.62 -23.07 -3.73
C GLY A 213 10.88 -21.88 -3.15
N VAL A 214 9.76 -21.55 -3.77
CA VAL A 214 8.87 -20.49 -3.32
C VAL A 214 7.50 -21.09 -3.03
N ILE A 215 6.92 -20.74 -1.88
CA ILE A 215 5.50 -20.96 -1.60
C ILE A 215 4.80 -19.64 -1.93
N PRO A 216 4.05 -19.51 -3.04
CA PRO A 216 3.29 -18.30 -3.33
C PRO A 216 2.27 -18.02 -2.22
N VAL A 217 2.12 -16.74 -1.87
CA VAL A 217 1.19 -16.29 -0.83
C VAL A 217 0.29 -15.22 -1.42
N TYR A 218 -1.02 -15.38 -1.27
CA TYR A 218 -1.99 -14.39 -1.69
C TYR A 218 -3.26 -14.46 -0.83
N GLU A 219 -3.93 -13.32 -0.70
CA GLU A 219 -5.21 -13.22 0.02
C GLU A 219 -6.36 -13.62 -0.91
N LYS A 220 -7.07 -14.70 -0.59
CA LYS A 220 -8.29 -15.10 -1.29
C LYS A 220 -9.52 -14.50 -0.61
N LEU A 221 -10.30 -13.73 -1.35
CA LEU A 221 -11.65 -13.32 -0.95
C LEU A 221 -12.58 -14.54 -1.02
N GLY A 222 -13.28 -14.80 0.09
CA GLY A 222 -14.26 -15.88 0.17
C GLY A 222 -15.61 -15.53 -0.47
N GLU A 223 -16.50 -16.51 -0.50
CA GLU A 223 -17.88 -16.33 -0.98
C GLU A 223 -18.61 -15.25 -0.16
N PRO A 224 -19.27 -14.27 -0.80
CA PRO A 224 -20.04 -13.24 -0.11
C PRO A 224 -21.12 -13.83 0.79
N GLN A 225 -21.05 -13.51 2.09
CA GLN A 225 -22.04 -13.96 3.07
C GLN A 225 -23.12 -12.88 3.26
N PRO A 226 -24.42 -13.20 3.18
CA PRO A 226 -25.48 -12.22 3.38
C PRO A 226 -25.51 -11.72 4.83
N GLY A 227 -25.69 -10.41 5.00
CA GLY A 227 -25.87 -9.80 6.32
C GLY A 227 -27.22 -10.16 6.96
N PRO A 228 -27.38 -9.98 8.28
CA PRO A 228 -28.55 -10.47 9.04
C PRO A 228 -29.89 -9.83 8.66
N TYR A 229 -29.88 -8.67 7.99
CA TYR A 229 -31.06 -7.95 7.51
C TYR A 229 -31.11 -7.82 5.98
N ASN A 230 -30.21 -8.52 5.26
CA ASN A 230 -30.20 -8.50 3.80
C ASN A 230 -31.50 -9.11 3.25
N ARG A 231 -32.13 -8.41 2.30
CA ARG A 231 -33.31 -8.88 1.57
C ARG A 231 -33.04 -9.08 0.07
N VAL A 232 -31.85 -8.74 -0.40
CA VAL A 232 -31.44 -8.92 -1.80
C VAL A 232 -31.04 -10.38 -1.98
N LYS A 233 -31.75 -11.11 -2.84
CA LYS A 233 -31.54 -12.56 -3.04
C LYS A 233 -30.18 -12.87 -3.67
N GLU A 234 -29.87 -12.15 -4.74
CA GLU A 234 -28.65 -12.34 -5.50
C GLU A 234 -27.56 -11.37 -5.04
N VAL A 235 -26.33 -11.85 -4.94
CA VAL A 235 -25.16 -10.97 -4.74
C VAL A 235 -25.11 -9.99 -5.92
N PRO A 236 -24.96 -8.67 -5.71
CA PRO A 236 -24.84 -7.73 -6.82
C PRO A 236 -23.65 -8.04 -7.73
N GLU A 237 -23.79 -7.76 -9.03
CA GLU A 237 -22.78 -8.10 -10.03
C GLU A 237 -21.41 -7.46 -9.74
N HIS A 238 -21.38 -6.20 -9.29
CA HIS A 238 -20.12 -5.51 -8.93
C HIS A 238 -19.35 -6.25 -7.82
N VAL A 239 -20.06 -6.85 -6.86
CA VAL A 239 -19.45 -7.62 -5.77
C VAL A 239 -18.90 -8.94 -6.29
N ARG A 240 -19.67 -9.69 -7.09
CA ARG A 240 -19.19 -10.95 -7.68
C ARG A 240 -17.95 -10.74 -8.56
N LYS A 241 -18.03 -9.78 -9.50
CA LYS A 241 -16.92 -9.43 -10.38
C LYS A 241 -15.67 -9.00 -9.61
N PHE A 242 -15.85 -8.26 -8.52
CA PHE A 242 -14.75 -7.89 -7.65
C PHE A 242 -14.10 -9.12 -7.00
N VAL A 243 -14.89 -10.02 -6.40
CA VAL A 243 -14.36 -11.23 -5.76
C VAL A 243 -13.59 -12.09 -6.77
N ASP A 244 -14.19 -12.37 -7.92
CA ASP A 244 -13.60 -13.24 -8.94
C ASP A 244 -12.32 -12.62 -9.51
N GLY A 245 -12.40 -11.37 -9.97
CA GLY A 245 -11.28 -10.67 -10.58
C GLY A 245 -10.13 -10.41 -9.60
N GLU A 246 -10.43 -10.13 -8.34
CA GLU A 246 -9.41 -9.89 -7.33
C GLU A 246 -8.65 -11.16 -6.96
N ASN A 247 -9.38 -12.27 -6.84
CA ASN A 247 -8.78 -13.58 -6.59
C ASN A 247 -7.85 -13.97 -7.75
N GLU A 248 -8.32 -13.87 -8.99
CA GLU A 248 -7.51 -14.16 -10.19
C GLU A 248 -6.25 -13.29 -10.23
N ARG A 249 -6.40 -11.97 -10.02
CA ARG A 249 -5.28 -11.02 -10.05
C ARG A 249 -4.22 -11.32 -8.99
N ARG A 250 -4.64 -11.60 -7.75
CA ARG A 250 -3.72 -11.86 -6.63
C ARG A 250 -3.00 -13.19 -6.79
N GLU A 251 -3.73 -14.23 -7.19
CA GLU A 251 -3.17 -15.55 -7.49
C GLU A 251 -2.14 -15.44 -8.61
N LYS A 252 -2.53 -14.86 -9.75
CA LYS A 252 -1.64 -14.65 -10.90
C LYS A 252 -0.37 -13.91 -10.52
N TYR A 253 -0.49 -12.79 -9.80
CA TYR A 253 0.68 -12.02 -9.37
C TYR A 253 1.63 -12.86 -8.50
N ALA A 254 1.11 -13.54 -7.48
CA ALA A 254 1.94 -14.33 -6.56
C ALA A 254 2.65 -15.50 -7.28
N PHE A 255 1.94 -16.18 -8.20
CA PHE A 255 2.52 -17.24 -9.03
C PHE A 255 3.58 -16.71 -9.97
N GLU A 256 3.33 -15.62 -10.70
CA GLU A 256 4.32 -15.02 -11.59
C GLU A 256 5.55 -14.54 -10.82
N ALA A 257 5.36 -13.87 -9.69
CA ALA A 257 6.44 -13.41 -8.83
C ALA A 257 7.31 -14.57 -8.33
N ALA A 258 6.73 -15.73 -8.02
CA ALA A 258 7.47 -16.92 -7.59
C ALA A 258 8.37 -17.53 -8.69
N HIS A 259 8.06 -17.28 -9.97
CA HIS A 259 8.80 -17.84 -11.12
C HIS A 259 9.79 -16.85 -11.77
N LYS A 260 9.82 -15.59 -11.32
CA LYS A 260 10.81 -14.62 -11.80
C LYS A 260 12.23 -15.09 -11.44
N PRO A 261 13.24 -14.71 -12.24
CA PRO A 261 14.64 -14.89 -11.84
C PRO A 261 14.92 -14.21 -10.51
N ALA A 262 15.89 -14.73 -9.75
CA ALA A 262 16.30 -14.11 -8.50
C ALA A 262 16.74 -12.64 -8.74
N PRO A 263 16.49 -11.73 -7.78
CA PRO A 263 16.89 -10.33 -7.92
C PRO A 263 18.41 -10.20 -8.07
N LEU A 264 18.86 -9.56 -9.15
CA LEU A 264 20.29 -9.33 -9.37
C LEU A 264 20.85 -8.36 -8.34
N LYS A 265 21.66 -8.86 -7.40
CA LYS A 265 22.32 -8.03 -6.37
C LYS A 265 23.34 -7.05 -6.96
N ARG A 266 23.85 -7.34 -8.16
CA ARG A 266 24.77 -6.50 -8.95
C ARG A 266 24.34 -6.59 -10.42
N PRO A 267 24.30 -5.48 -11.19
CA PRO A 267 24.22 -5.60 -12.63
C PRO A 267 25.42 -6.42 -13.10
N ALA A 268 25.18 -7.39 -13.98
CA ALA A 268 26.27 -8.13 -14.61
C ALA A 268 27.24 -7.10 -15.20
N LYS A 269 28.55 -7.23 -14.89
CA LYS A 269 29.56 -6.50 -15.66
C LYS A 269 29.28 -6.86 -17.11
N LYS A 270 29.00 -5.88 -17.97
CA LYS A 270 29.09 -6.10 -19.41
C LYS A 270 30.48 -6.69 -19.62
N GLU A 271 30.55 -7.92 -20.12
CA GLU A 271 31.78 -8.43 -20.69
C GLU A 271 32.10 -7.48 -21.85
N GLU A 272 33.00 -6.54 -21.60
CA GLU A 272 33.68 -5.82 -22.67
C GLU A 272 34.51 -6.88 -23.39
N GLY A 273 33.94 -7.35 -24.50
CA GLY A 273 34.56 -8.34 -25.36
C GLY A 273 35.81 -7.77 -26.04
N VAL A 274 36.85 -8.62 -26.00
CA VAL A 274 38.03 -8.73 -26.88
C VAL A 274 38.93 -7.49 -27.01
#